data_AF-A0A327HI10-F1
#
_entry.id   AF-A0A327HI10-F1
#
_cell.length_a   1.000
_cell.length_b   1.000
_cell.length_c   1.000
_cell.angle_alpha   90.00
_cell.angle_beta   90.00
_cell.angle_gamma   90.00
#
_symmetry.space_group_name_H-M   'P 1'
#
loop_
_entity.id
_entity.type
_entity.pdbx_description
1 polymer ?
#
loop_
_entity_poly.entity_id
_entity_poly.type
_entity_poly.pdbx_seq_one_letter_code
_entity_poly.pdbx_strand_id
1 'polypeptide(L)'
;MSPYWVMMGLILILTPIICWLFTLGREENRTPLNKIFEVIHEKRYYLHALGYIFIIKWKSLTDELNEPIKIKTGNWTDWIYSFEGEITLWVQQTFENQYLTEFLNFHYLFIYLFLIYITTVYFAYVGERDMTDKVTLNYLLIYALAVPYYLFLNVEVTSSWIPGMKALLYHDGWYTVFYATHDPLDNAVPSLHVAIPFGIILLNWLHCKEKNIKMKEWDHWYYHLFIVINTILFVFTIAYLGIHWLVDIPLGMLVGAIGALFIHHLQPRMRNDHGKMFEGVTKKKVVNHTFWEGAATLIILFLVLSAVSYQENNIDERVSMRLGGGDSTYEILTPLGHGEEVTTSISNLDETLTLQFVILWVEDSVYAMDNGVINWQEIEKNQTIYSVAPQSTTNVTIDDPKLWHLVILHNNATELDDVIELRIINDYGDDEMWKAIALSLPSMWMTGFVIHRLKRLKQAGRSFIDSTPSHLWEEE
;
A
#
# COMPACT_ATOMS: atom_id res chain seq x y z
N MET A 1 23.01 -1.68 -11.60
CA MET A 1 21.80 -2.44 -12.02
C MET A 1 20.69 -1.98 -11.13
N SER A 2 19.50 -1.65 -11.66
CA SER A 2 18.38 -1.21 -10.82
C SER A 2 18.02 -2.27 -9.77
N PRO A 3 17.66 -1.87 -8.53
CA PRO A 3 17.21 -2.78 -7.47
C PRO A 3 16.15 -3.75 -7.97
N TYR A 4 15.20 -3.27 -8.79
CA TYR A 4 14.11 -4.06 -9.33
C TYR A 4 14.58 -5.34 -10.04
N TRP A 5 15.54 -5.22 -10.98
CA TRP A 5 16.05 -6.37 -11.74
C TRP A 5 16.79 -7.37 -10.86
N VAL A 6 17.51 -6.87 -9.85
CA VAL A 6 18.19 -7.72 -8.87
C VAL A 6 17.15 -8.50 -8.05
N MET A 7 16.13 -7.82 -7.53
CA MET A 7 15.07 -8.47 -6.74
C MET A 7 14.28 -9.48 -7.56
N MET A 8 13.90 -9.15 -8.80
CA MET A 8 13.21 -10.10 -9.68
C MET A 8 14.07 -11.34 -9.99
N GLY A 9 15.35 -11.16 -10.26
CA GLY A 9 16.29 -12.27 -10.46
C GLY A 9 16.39 -13.17 -9.23
N LEU A 10 16.53 -12.58 -8.04
CA LEU A 10 16.57 -13.30 -6.77
C LEU A 10 15.26 -14.07 -6.51
N ILE A 11 14.10 -13.47 -6.77
CA ILE A 11 12.79 -14.13 -6.60
C ILE A 11 12.75 -15.39 -7.46
N LEU A 12 13.11 -15.30 -8.75
CA LEU A 12 13.08 -16.44 -9.67
C LEU A 12 14.04 -17.57 -9.24
N ILE A 13 15.25 -17.23 -8.78
CA ILE A 13 16.25 -18.20 -8.34
C ILE A 13 15.85 -18.86 -7.02
N LEU A 14 15.36 -18.09 -6.06
CA LEU A 14 15.03 -18.57 -4.72
C LEU A 14 13.70 -19.34 -4.68
N THR A 15 12.79 -19.09 -5.62
CA THR A 15 11.50 -19.78 -5.70
C THR A 15 11.58 -21.31 -5.66
N PRO A 16 12.32 -21.99 -6.56
CA PRO A 16 12.42 -23.45 -6.51
C PRO A 16 13.09 -23.96 -5.23
N ILE A 17 14.09 -23.22 -4.71
CA ILE A 17 14.81 -23.58 -3.47
C ILE A 17 13.86 -23.56 -2.27
N ILE A 18 13.05 -22.50 -2.17
CA ILE A 18 12.13 -22.30 -1.07
C ILE A 18 10.95 -23.28 -1.14
N CYS A 19 10.38 -23.51 -2.33
CA CYS A 19 9.38 -24.55 -2.53
C CYS A 19 9.91 -25.93 -2.14
N TRP A 20 11.16 -26.24 -2.49
CA TRP A 20 11.81 -27.49 -2.07
C TRP A 20 12.01 -27.56 -0.55
N LEU A 21 12.52 -26.49 0.08
CA LEU A 21 12.76 -26.41 1.52
C LEU A 21 11.48 -26.65 2.33
N PHE A 22 10.38 -25.99 1.97
CA PHE A 22 9.09 -26.11 2.67
C PHE A 22 8.30 -27.39 2.31
N THR A 23 8.86 -28.26 1.46
CA THR A 23 8.30 -29.56 1.14
C THR A 23 9.25 -30.71 1.50
N LEU A 24 10.31 -30.45 2.29
CA LEU A 24 11.17 -31.51 2.82
C LEU A 24 10.35 -32.52 3.62
N GLY A 25 10.51 -33.81 3.29
CA GLY A 25 9.75 -34.90 3.93
C GLY A 25 8.29 -35.03 3.47
N ARG A 26 7.85 -34.28 2.45
CA ARG A 26 6.52 -34.35 1.84
C ARG A 26 6.59 -34.28 0.32
N GLU A 27 7.39 -35.16 -0.25
CA GLU A 27 7.70 -35.14 -1.68
C GLU A 27 6.50 -35.55 -2.54
N GLU A 28 5.62 -36.36 -1.98
CA GLU A 28 4.37 -36.86 -2.56
C GLU A 28 3.37 -35.76 -2.90
N ASN A 29 3.43 -34.61 -2.20
CA ASN A 29 2.53 -33.47 -2.44
C ASN A 29 3.02 -32.59 -3.60
N ARG A 30 4.25 -32.79 -4.09
CA ARG A 30 4.86 -31.92 -5.10
C ARG A 30 4.28 -32.19 -6.49
N THR A 31 4.01 -31.12 -7.23
CA THR A 31 3.68 -31.23 -8.67
C THR A 31 4.90 -31.70 -9.45
N PRO A 32 4.83 -32.83 -10.19
CA PRO A 32 5.93 -33.30 -11.02
C PRO A 32 6.29 -32.28 -12.10
N LEU A 33 7.59 -32.02 -12.31
CA LEU A 33 8.06 -31.01 -13.27
C LEU A 33 7.57 -31.26 -14.70
N ASN A 34 7.46 -32.52 -15.11
CA ASN A 34 6.96 -32.92 -16.42
C ASN A 34 5.44 -32.72 -16.61
N LYS A 35 4.70 -32.43 -15.53
CA LYS A 35 3.25 -32.21 -15.55
C LYS A 35 2.84 -30.75 -15.31
N ILE A 36 3.79 -29.83 -15.18
CA ILE A 36 3.50 -28.42 -14.85
C ILE A 36 2.50 -27.80 -15.83
N PHE A 37 2.69 -27.97 -17.14
CA PHE A 37 1.80 -27.38 -18.15
C PHE A 37 0.39 -27.98 -18.13
N GLU A 38 0.28 -29.29 -17.88
CA GLU A 38 -0.99 -30.00 -17.70
C GLU A 38 -1.74 -29.41 -16.49
N VAL A 39 -1.06 -29.29 -15.35
CA VAL A 39 -1.63 -28.71 -14.12
C VAL A 39 -2.05 -27.25 -14.32
N ILE A 40 -1.23 -26.42 -14.97
CA ILE A 40 -1.59 -25.02 -15.26
C ILE A 40 -2.88 -24.95 -16.08
N HIS A 41 -3.02 -25.80 -17.09
CA HIS A 41 -4.20 -25.82 -17.94
C HIS A 41 -5.45 -26.33 -17.20
N GLU A 42 -5.35 -27.49 -16.55
CA GLU A 42 -6.45 -28.13 -15.84
C GLU A 42 -6.96 -27.28 -14.66
N LYS A 43 -6.04 -26.69 -13.90
CA LYS A 43 -6.38 -25.85 -12.75
C LYS A 43 -6.70 -24.40 -13.15
N ARG A 44 -6.46 -24.04 -14.41
CA ARG A 44 -6.69 -22.69 -14.99
C ARG A 44 -5.85 -21.60 -14.32
N TYR A 45 -4.60 -21.90 -14.00
CA TYR A 45 -3.69 -20.92 -13.40
C TYR A 45 -3.35 -19.75 -14.34
N TYR A 46 -3.67 -19.84 -15.64
CA TYR A 46 -3.64 -18.68 -16.54
C TYR A 46 -4.59 -17.55 -16.10
N LEU A 47 -5.71 -17.85 -15.43
CA LEU A 47 -6.60 -16.83 -14.86
C LEU A 47 -5.94 -16.07 -13.70
N HIS A 48 -5.04 -16.74 -12.96
CA HIS A 48 -4.28 -16.13 -11.87
C HIS A 48 -3.26 -15.13 -12.45
N ALA A 49 -2.56 -15.53 -13.51
CA ALA A 49 -1.64 -14.64 -14.23
C ALA A 49 -2.37 -13.41 -14.82
N LEU A 50 -3.55 -13.59 -15.39
CA LEU A 50 -4.40 -12.47 -15.84
C LEU A 50 -4.80 -11.55 -14.68
N GLY A 51 -5.09 -12.12 -13.51
CA GLY A 51 -5.34 -11.35 -12.29
C GLY A 51 -4.17 -10.45 -11.89
N TYR A 52 -2.93 -10.96 -11.94
CA TYR A 52 -1.73 -10.15 -11.68
C TYR A 52 -1.55 -9.02 -12.71
N ILE A 53 -1.78 -9.30 -14.00
CA ILE A 53 -1.71 -8.27 -15.06
C ILE A 53 -2.75 -7.18 -14.83
N PHE A 54 -3.97 -7.58 -14.45
CA PHE A 54 -5.04 -6.65 -14.14
C PHE A 54 -4.66 -5.72 -12.97
N ILE A 55 -4.05 -6.25 -11.90
CA ILE A 55 -3.60 -5.45 -10.75
C ILE A 55 -2.54 -4.44 -11.16
N ILE A 56 -1.55 -4.83 -11.96
CA ILE A 56 -0.51 -3.91 -12.43
C ILE A 56 -1.14 -2.73 -13.17
N LYS A 57 -2.13 -3.00 -14.02
CA LYS A 57 -2.88 -1.95 -14.72
C LYS A 57 -3.76 -1.12 -13.79
N TRP A 58 -4.44 -1.75 -12.83
CA TRP A 58 -5.26 -1.05 -11.85
C TRP A 58 -4.44 -0.13 -10.95
N LYS A 59 -3.25 -0.59 -10.53
CA LYS A 59 -2.26 0.24 -9.80
C LYS A 59 -1.86 1.45 -10.61
N SER A 60 -1.40 1.25 -11.84
CA SER A 60 -1.01 2.36 -12.75
C SER A 60 -2.12 3.42 -12.84
N LEU A 61 -3.37 2.99 -13.03
CA LEU A 61 -4.51 3.90 -13.09
C LEU A 61 -4.79 4.61 -11.75
N THR A 62 -4.53 3.96 -10.62
CA THR A 62 -4.70 4.58 -9.29
C THR A 62 -3.61 5.62 -9.06
N ASP A 63 -2.36 5.29 -9.36
CA ASP A 63 -1.22 6.19 -9.20
C ASP A 63 -1.36 7.44 -10.09
N GLU A 64 -1.80 7.27 -11.34
CA GLU A 64 -2.07 8.37 -12.29
C GLU A 64 -3.15 9.33 -11.78
N LEU A 65 -4.08 8.86 -10.95
CA LEU A 65 -5.14 9.67 -10.37
C LEU A 65 -4.77 10.32 -9.05
N ASN A 66 -3.68 9.90 -8.39
CA ASN A 66 -3.36 10.34 -7.04
C ASN A 66 -2.99 11.83 -7.01
N GLU A 67 -1.94 12.24 -7.72
CA GLU A 67 -1.48 13.65 -7.73
C GLU A 67 -2.53 14.66 -8.18
N PRO A 68 -3.24 14.48 -9.32
CA PRO A 68 -4.13 15.51 -9.85
C PRO A 68 -5.30 15.87 -8.91
N ILE A 69 -5.70 14.97 -8.01
CA ILE A 69 -6.83 15.21 -7.11
C ILE A 69 -6.41 15.75 -5.74
N LYS A 70 -5.11 15.77 -5.41
CA LYS A 70 -4.61 16.15 -4.06
C LYS A 70 -4.96 17.57 -3.64
N ILE A 71 -5.22 18.47 -4.59
CA ILE A 71 -5.73 19.82 -4.30
C ILE A 71 -7.02 19.74 -3.48
N LYS A 72 -7.90 18.78 -3.79
CA LYS A 72 -9.19 18.60 -3.12
C LYS A 72 -9.14 17.55 -2.00
N THR A 73 -8.37 16.48 -2.18
CA THR A 73 -8.34 15.37 -1.21
C THR A 73 -7.49 15.65 0.02
N GLY A 74 -6.57 16.62 -0.07
CA GLY A 74 -5.88 17.20 1.07
C GLY A 74 -4.80 16.30 1.67
N ASN A 75 -4.50 16.54 2.95
CA ASN A 75 -3.50 15.79 3.73
C ASN A 75 -4.03 15.60 5.16
N TRP A 76 -3.96 14.37 5.67
CA TRP A 76 -4.48 13.97 6.98
C TRP A 76 -3.39 13.67 8.02
N THR A 77 -2.13 13.93 7.68
CA THR A 77 -0.98 13.55 8.49
C THR A 77 -0.97 14.25 9.84
N ASP A 78 -1.35 15.53 9.89
CA ASP A 78 -1.45 16.27 11.16
C ASP A 78 -2.39 15.57 12.15
N TRP A 79 -3.52 15.04 11.68
CA TRP A 79 -4.46 14.34 12.54
C TRP A 79 -3.86 13.05 13.10
N ILE A 80 -3.13 12.30 12.27
CA ILE A 80 -2.42 11.10 12.71
C ILE A 80 -1.30 11.45 13.69
N TYR A 81 -0.49 12.46 13.38
CA TYR A 81 0.59 12.94 14.23
C TYR A 81 0.07 13.44 15.58
N SER A 82 -1.05 14.18 15.61
CA SER A 82 -1.67 14.65 16.86
C SER A 82 -2.09 13.51 17.80
N PHE A 83 -2.38 12.33 17.24
CA PHE A 83 -2.77 11.14 17.97
C PHE A 83 -1.57 10.28 18.39
N GLU A 84 -0.62 10.07 17.49
CA GLU A 84 0.49 9.13 17.68
C GLU A 84 1.77 9.79 18.22
N GLY A 85 2.00 11.06 17.87
CA GLY A 85 3.23 11.79 18.19
C GLY A 85 4.46 11.18 17.52
N GLU A 86 5.54 11.05 18.30
CA GLU A 86 6.89 10.72 17.80
C GLU A 86 7.31 9.29 18.13
N ILE A 87 6.35 8.38 18.34
CA ILE A 87 6.65 7.00 18.74
C ILE A 87 7.53 6.30 17.71
N THR A 88 7.28 6.52 16.42
CA THR A 88 8.08 5.95 15.32
C THR A 88 9.50 6.48 15.30
N LEU A 89 9.70 7.78 15.55
CA LEU A 89 11.03 8.37 15.75
C LEU A 89 11.77 7.72 16.93
N TRP A 90 11.09 7.53 18.06
CA TRP A 90 11.67 6.85 19.22
C TRP A 90 12.12 5.41 18.87
N VAL A 91 11.31 4.66 18.10
CA VAL A 91 11.68 3.32 17.62
C VAL A 91 12.94 3.41 16.76
N GLN A 92 12.95 4.31 15.77
CA GLN A 92 14.11 4.48 14.88
C GLN A 92 15.37 4.79 15.69
N GLN A 93 15.37 5.84 16.51
CA GLN A 93 16.53 6.28 17.29
C GLN A 93 17.04 5.22 18.28
N THR A 94 16.14 4.40 18.85
CA THR A 94 16.51 3.36 19.81
C THR A 94 17.27 2.20 19.16
N PHE A 95 16.92 1.86 17.93
CA PHE A 95 17.45 0.67 17.25
C PHE A 95 18.39 0.98 16.08
N GLU A 96 18.54 2.25 15.69
CA GLU A 96 19.24 2.65 14.48
C GLU A 96 20.65 2.04 14.42
N ASN A 97 20.89 1.24 13.39
CA ASN A 97 22.17 0.63 13.13
C ASN A 97 22.32 0.36 11.62
N GLN A 98 23.47 0.70 11.04
CA GLN A 98 23.70 0.55 9.60
C GLN A 98 23.42 -0.87 9.08
N TYR A 99 23.91 -1.92 9.75
CA TYR A 99 23.69 -3.30 9.32
C TYR A 99 22.21 -3.71 9.44
N LEU A 100 21.53 -3.22 10.47
CA LEU A 100 20.09 -3.43 10.62
C LEU A 100 19.33 -2.72 9.50
N THR A 101 19.67 -1.48 9.19
CA THR A 101 19.07 -0.71 8.08
C THR A 101 19.22 -1.42 6.75
N GLU A 102 20.43 -1.89 6.40
CA GLU A 102 20.67 -2.64 5.16
C GLU A 102 19.83 -3.92 5.10
N PHE A 103 19.79 -4.68 6.19
CA PHE A 103 18.97 -5.89 6.29
C PHE A 103 17.47 -5.60 6.16
N LEU A 104 16.98 -4.55 6.82
CA LEU A 104 15.57 -4.17 6.82
C LEU A 104 15.14 -3.55 5.49
N ASN A 105 16.00 -2.78 4.81
CA ASN A 105 15.76 -2.30 3.45
C ASN A 105 15.63 -3.47 2.46
N PHE A 106 16.54 -4.44 2.55
CA PHE A 106 16.43 -5.67 1.76
C PHE A 106 15.15 -6.44 2.11
N HIS A 107 14.88 -6.66 3.40
CA HIS A 107 13.67 -7.35 3.86
C HIS A 107 12.40 -6.69 3.33
N TYR A 108 12.29 -5.36 3.49
CA TYR A 108 11.14 -4.58 3.07
C TYR A 108 10.85 -4.78 1.58
N LEU A 109 11.84 -4.52 0.72
CA LEU A 109 11.66 -4.60 -0.72
C LEU A 109 11.53 -6.04 -1.22
N PHE A 110 12.47 -6.91 -0.84
CA PHE A 110 12.57 -8.26 -1.39
C PHE A 110 11.48 -9.18 -0.84
N ILE A 111 11.34 -9.28 0.48
CA ILE A 111 10.45 -10.27 1.08
C ILE A 111 8.99 -9.97 0.79
N TYR A 112 8.62 -8.70 0.63
CA TYR A 112 7.25 -8.34 0.30
C TYR A 112 6.85 -8.85 -1.08
N LEU A 113 7.63 -8.51 -2.11
CA LEU A 113 7.43 -9.00 -3.48
C LEU A 113 7.53 -10.53 -3.54
N PHE A 114 8.49 -11.09 -2.78
CA PHE A 114 8.68 -12.51 -2.68
C PHE A 114 7.44 -13.21 -2.09
N LEU A 115 6.90 -12.76 -0.95
CA LEU A 115 5.77 -13.40 -0.28
C LEU A 115 4.52 -13.45 -1.16
N ILE A 116 4.19 -12.36 -1.85
CA ILE A 116 3.01 -12.30 -2.74
C ILE A 116 3.13 -13.38 -3.83
N TYR A 117 4.27 -13.41 -4.50
CA TYR A 117 4.54 -14.33 -5.60
C TYR A 117 4.71 -15.79 -5.12
N ILE A 118 5.63 -16.02 -4.18
CA ILE A 118 6.00 -17.36 -3.73
C ILE A 118 4.85 -18.08 -3.04
N THR A 119 3.96 -17.37 -2.33
CA THR A 119 2.81 -18.02 -1.67
C THR A 119 1.87 -18.63 -2.69
N THR A 120 1.58 -17.90 -3.77
CA THR A 120 0.77 -18.41 -4.88
C THR A 120 1.44 -19.62 -5.52
N VAL A 121 2.73 -19.50 -5.85
CA VAL A 121 3.49 -20.58 -6.50
C VAL A 121 3.62 -21.80 -5.59
N TYR A 122 3.84 -21.61 -4.29
CA TYR A 122 3.97 -22.68 -3.30
C TYR A 122 2.68 -23.49 -3.21
N PHE A 123 1.52 -22.86 -3.01
CA PHE A 123 0.24 -23.57 -2.95
C PHE A 123 -0.11 -24.25 -4.27
N ALA A 124 0.22 -23.62 -5.40
CA ALA A 124 0.05 -24.23 -6.71
C ALA A 124 0.94 -25.49 -6.85
N TYR A 125 2.18 -25.40 -6.38
CA TYR A 125 3.19 -26.45 -6.45
C TYR A 125 2.81 -27.66 -5.59
N VAL A 126 2.25 -27.46 -4.40
CA VAL A 126 1.81 -28.54 -3.50
C VAL A 126 0.40 -29.06 -3.80
N GLY A 127 -0.24 -28.60 -4.87
CA GLY A 127 -1.57 -29.05 -5.28
C GLY A 127 -2.75 -28.45 -4.48
N GLU A 128 -2.50 -27.47 -3.63
CA GLU A 128 -3.50 -26.77 -2.81
C GLU A 128 -4.25 -25.71 -3.62
N ARG A 129 -5.12 -26.17 -4.52
CA ARG A 129 -5.85 -25.29 -5.44
C ARG A 129 -6.69 -24.23 -4.72
N ASP A 130 -7.36 -24.60 -3.63
CA ASP A 130 -8.25 -23.68 -2.90
C ASP A 130 -7.48 -22.51 -2.29
N MET A 131 -6.30 -22.81 -1.73
CA MET A 131 -5.42 -21.79 -1.17
C MET A 131 -4.73 -20.97 -2.26
N THR A 132 -4.42 -21.58 -3.39
CA THR A 132 -3.90 -20.87 -4.57
C THR A 132 -4.88 -19.79 -5.03
N ASP A 133 -6.15 -20.16 -5.25
CA ASP A 133 -7.20 -19.22 -5.64
C ASP A 133 -7.40 -18.11 -4.59
N LYS A 134 -7.52 -18.52 -3.31
CA LYS A 134 -7.77 -17.59 -2.19
C LYS A 134 -6.63 -16.58 -2.03
N VAL A 135 -5.38 -17.02 -2.07
CA VAL A 135 -4.23 -16.11 -1.87
C VAL A 135 -3.97 -15.21 -3.07
N THR A 136 -4.11 -15.71 -4.31
CA THR A 136 -3.96 -14.83 -5.48
C THR A 136 -5.03 -13.75 -5.50
N LEU A 137 -6.28 -14.10 -5.20
CA LEU A 137 -7.35 -13.11 -5.15
C LEU A 137 -7.24 -12.22 -3.90
N ASN A 138 -6.67 -12.69 -2.79
CA ASN A 138 -6.39 -11.87 -1.61
C ASN A 138 -5.54 -10.65 -1.97
N TYR A 139 -4.46 -10.85 -2.73
CA TYR A 139 -3.62 -9.75 -3.19
C TYR A 139 -4.41 -8.74 -4.04
N LEU A 140 -5.17 -9.24 -5.03
CA LEU A 140 -6.01 -8.40 -5.90
C LEU A 140 -7.01 -7.55 -5.11
N LEU A 141 -7.72 -8.21 -4.21
CA LEU A 141 -8.86 -7.65 -3.51
C LEU A 141 -8.42 -6.68 -2.42
N ILE A 142 -7.32 -6.97 -1.72
CA ILE A 142 -6.76 -6.03 -0.73
C ILE A 142 -6.25 -4.78 -1.43
N TYR A 143 -5.59 -4.91 -2.59
CA TYR A 143 -5.16 -3.74 -3.36
C TYR A 143 -6.37 -2.89 -3.79
N ALA A 144 -7.41 -3.54 -4.36
CA ALA A 144 -8.65 -2.86 -4.71
C ALA A 144 -9.31 -2.18 -3.49
N LEU A 145 -9.28 -2.82 -2.32
CA LEU A 145 -9.84 -2.25 -1.08
C LEU A 145 -9.07 -1.02 -0.59
N ALA A 146 -7.76 -0.95 -0.83
CA ALA A 146 -6.90 0.16 -0.41
C ALA A 146 -7.12 1.44 -1.25
N VAL A 147 -7.56 1.32 -2.50
CA VAL A 147 -7.76 2.45 -3.45
C VAL A 147 -8.44 3.69 -2.84
N PRO A 148 -9.64 3.60 -2.21
CA PRO A 148 -10.26 4.80 -1.63
C PRO A 148 -9.43 5.44 -0.52
N TYR A 149 -8.65 4.67 0.24
CA TYR A 149 -7.78 5.25 1.26
C TYR A 149 -6.63 6.02 0.60
N TYR A 150 -6.01 5.43 -0.41
CA TYR A 150 -4.88 6.05 -1.13
C TYR A 150 -5.26 7.22 -2.03
N LEU A 151 -6.53 7.37 -2.39
CA LEU A 151 -7.00 8.51 -3.18
C LEU A 151 -7.56 9.64 -2.32
N PHE A 152 -8.14 9.32 -1.15
CA PHE A 152 -8.93 10.30 -0.36
C PHE A 152 -8.43 10.51 1.07
N LEU A 153 -7.52 9.67 1.56
CA LEU A 153 -6.95 9.73 2.90
C LEU A 153 -5.41 9.77 2.80
N ASN A 154 -4.90 10.81 2.13
CA ASN A 154 -3.46 10.99 1.96
C ASN A 154 -2.81 11.26 3.33
N VAL A 155 -1.86 10.39 3.69
CA VAL A 155 -1.08 10.48 4.92
C VAL A 155 0.37 10.26 4.56
N GLU A 156 1.17 11.28 4.78
CA GLU A 156 2.59 11.32 4.54
C GLU A 156 3.33 10.26 5.37
N VAL A 157 4.42 9.76 4.82
CA VAL A 157 5.39 8.94 5.54
C VAL A 157 5.92 9.70 6.76
N THR A 158 6.27 8.98 7.83
CA THR A 158 6.71 9.65 9.07
C THR A 158 8.00 10.47 8.89
N SER A 159 8.87 10.07 7.96
CA SER A 159 10.13 10.78 7.68
C SER A 159 9.98 12.11 6.93
N SER A 160 8.82 12.42 6.34
CA SER A 160 8.54 13.76 5.78
C SER A 160 7.81 14.68 6.77
N TRP A 161 7.38 14.16 7.92
CA TRP A 161 6.56 14.89 8.90
C TRP A 161 7.18 15.06 10.28
N ILE A 162 7.98 14.10 10.75
CA ILE A 162 8.59 14.14 12.08
C ILE A 162 10.00 14.73 11.98
N PRO A 163 10.25 15.94 12.52
CA PRO A 163 11.59 16.54 12.53
C PRO A 163 12.65 15.59 13.11
N GLY A 164 13.80 15.52 12.44
CA GLY A 164 14.94 14.69 12.84
C GLY A 164 14.78 13.19 12.57
N MET A 165 13.66 12.75 11.97
CA MET A 165 13.51 11.37 11.51
C MET A 165 14.24 11.17 10.17
N LYS A 166 15.05 10.12 10.07
CA LYS A 166 15.73 9.78 8.82
C LYS A 166 14.81 8.99 7.90
N ALA A 167 14.86 9.31 6.61
CA ALA A 167 14.17 8.55 5.56
C ALA A 167 15.05 7.38 5.09
N LEU A 168 15.31 6.42 5.99
CA LEU A 168 16.29 5.33 5.82
C LEU A 168 16.07 4.46 4.56
N LEU A 169 14.84 4.43 4.04
CA LEU A 169 14.50 3.72 2.80
C LEU A 169 14.65 4.60 1.56
N TYR A 170 14.28 5.88 1.66
CA TYR A 170 14.09 6.78 0.52
C TYR A 170 15.37 7.53 0.15
N HIS A 171 16.18 7.91 1.13
CA HIS A 171 17.43 8.65 0.94
C HIS A 171 18.63 7.70 0.96
N ASP A 172 18.58 6.70 0.09
CA ASP A 172 19.68 5.77 -0.16
C ASP A 172 19.92 5.70 -1.67
N GLY A 173 21.12 6.05 -2.13
CA GLY A 173 21.37 6.21 -3.56
C GLY A 173 21.05 4.99 -4.43
N TRP A 174 21.10 3.77 -3.88
CA TRP A 174 20.72 2.57 -4.63
C TRP A 174 19.20 2.46 -4.82
N TYR A 175 18.42 2.91 -3.85
CA TYR A 175 16.96 2.78 -3.82
C TYR A 175 16.19 4.06 -4.21
N THR A 176 16.81 5.24 -4.13
CA THR A 176 16.18 6.56 -4.32
C THR A 176 15.35 6.60 -5.59
N VAL A 177 15.97 6.30 -6.75
CA VAL A 177 15.30 6.35 -8.05
C VAL A 177 14.12 5.37 -8.12
N PHE A 178 14.24 4.20 -7.50
CA PHE A 178 13.17 3.21 -7.50
C PHE A 178 11.97 3.73 -6.71
N TYR A 179 12.16 4.22 -5.48
CA TYR A 179 11.04 4.68 -4.67
C TYR A 179 10.43 5.98 -5.18
N ALA A 180 11.26 6.97 -5.54
CA ALA A 180 10.76 8.25 -6.07
C ALA A 180 9.94 8.12 -7.36
N THR A 181 9.97 6.96 -8.03
CA THR A 181 9.20 6.70 -9.26
C THR A 181 8.07 5.68 -9.07
N HIS A 182 7.93 5.09 -7.88
CA HIS A 182 6.95 4.02 -7.62
C HIS A 182 6.10 4.24 -6.35
N ASP A 183 6.53 5.12 -5.45
CA ASP A 183 5.91 5.45 -4.17
C ASP A 183 5.67 6.97 -4.10
N PRO A 184 4.42 7.43 -3.96
CA PRO A 184 4.09 8.85 -3.85
C PRO A 184 4.37 9.45 -2.45
N LEU A 185 4.85 8.64 -1.49
CA LEU A 185 5.22 9.04 -0.12
C LEU A 185 4.08 9.53 0.78
N ASP A 186 2.83 9.48 0.30
CA ASP A 186 1.65 9.91 1.04
C ASP A 186 0.54 8.84 1.13
N ASN A 187 0.90 7.59 0.84
CA ASN A 187 0.04 6.42 0.94
C ASN A 187 0.36 5.55 2.16
N ALA A 188 0.72 6.17 3.29
CA ALA A 188 1.07 5.44 4.51
C ALA A 188 -0.14 4.67 5.08
N VAL A 189 -1.31 5.30 5.14
CA VAL A 189 -2.53 4.67 5.67
C VAL A 189 -3.37 4.05 4.55
N PRO A 190 -3.74 2.76 4.62
CA PRO A 190 -3.25 1.70 5.49
C PRO A 190 -2.00 1.01 4.93
N SER A 191 -1.24 0.30 5.78
CA SER A 191 -0.05 -0.42 5.32
C SER A 191 -0.41 -1.72 4.58
N LEU A 192 -0.14 -1.77 3.27
CA LEU A 192 -0.29 -2.99 2.46
C LEU A 192 0.73 -4.08 2.80
N HIS A 193 1.90 -3.69 3.29
CA HIS A 193 2.93 -4.60 3.81
C HIS A 193 2.45 -5.40 5.03
N VAL A 194 1.45 -4.88 5.76
CA VAL A 194 0.74 -5.60 6.81
C VAL A 194 -0.52 -6.27 6.27
N ALA A 195 -1.33 -5.56 5.49
CA ALA A 195 -2.63 -6.03 5.03
C ALA A 195 -2.56 -7.34 4.26
N ILE A 196 -1.66 -7.46 3.28
CA ILE A 196 -1.57 -8.63 2.42
C ILE A 196 -1.10 -9.88 3.18
N PRO A 197 0.04 -9.87 3.89
CA PRO A 197 0.47 -11.02 4.68
C PRO A 197 -0.54 -11.39 5.76
N PHE A 198 -1.16 -10.40 6.43
CA PHE A 198 -2.21 -10.66 7.40
C PHE A 198 -3.45 -11.32 6.76
N GLY A 199 -3.87 -10.88 5.58
CA GLY A 199 -4.93 -11.53 4.81
C GLY A 199 -4.62 -12.99 4.51
N ILE A 200 -3.37 -13.32 4.13
CA ILE A 200 -2.92 -14.70 3.93
C ILE A 200 -2.97 -15.50 5.24
N ILE A 201 -2.47 -14.94 6.34
CA ILE A 201 -2.51 -15.56 7.67
C ILE A 201 -3.95 -15.89 8.07
N LEU A 202 -4.87 -14.95 7.88
CA LEU A 202 -6.28 -15.13 8.20
C LEU A 202 -6.93 -16.18 7.28
N LEU A 203 -6.60 -16.20 5.99
CA LEU A 203 -7.09 -17.22 5.06
C LEU A 203 -6.62 -18.63 5.42
N ASN A 204 -5.35 -18.78 5.80
CA ASN A 204 -4.81 -20.06 6.28
C ASN A 204 -5.56 -20.52 7.54
N TRP A 205 -5.83 -19.60 8.46
CA TRP A 205 -6.59 -19.87 9.67
C TRP A 205 -8.04 -20.26 9.38
N LEU A 206 -8.74 -19.50 8.53
CA LEU A 206 -10.11 -19.78 8.11
C LEU A 206 -10.19 -21.16 7.43
N HIS A 207 -9.26 -21.47 6.53
CA HIS A 207 -9.19 -22.75 5.83
C HIS A 207 -9.04 -23.93 6.81
N CYS A 208 -8.09 -23.84 7.75
CA CYS A 208 -7.89 -24.90 8.73
C CYS A 208 -9.11 -25.06 9.65
N LYS A 209 -9.70 -23.94 10.09
CA LYS A 209 -10.87 -23.96 10.97
C LYS A 209 -12.08 -24.58 10.31
N GLU A 210 -12.35 -24.24 9.05
CA GLU A 210 -13.45 -24.80 8.27
C GLU A 210 -13.29 -26.31 8.05
N LYS A 211 -12.05 -26.79 7.84
CA LYS A 211 -11.75 -28.23 7.75
C LYS A 211 -11.57 -28.94 9.10
N ASN A 212 -11.79 -28.23 10.22
CA ASN A 212 -11.55 -28.73 11.58
C ASN A 212 -10.12 -29.28 11.82
N ILE A 213 -9.14 -28.69 11.16
CA ILE A 213 -7.71 -29.01 11.28
C ILE A 213 -7.09 -28.04 12.31
N LYS A 214 -6.29 -28.55 13.25
CA LYS A 214 -5.50 -27.66 14.11
C LYS A 214 -4.35 -27.07 13.30
N MET A 215 -4.08 -25.77 13.45
CA MET A 215 -3.02 -25.09 12.68
C MET A 215 -1.65 -25.81 12.75
N LYS A 216 -1.27 -26.32 13.93
CA LYS A 216 0.00 -27.03 14.13
C LYS A 216 0.07 -28.40 13.46
N GLU A 217 -1.09 -28.98 13.14
CA GLU A 217 -1.24 -30.27 12.47
C GLU A 217 -1.40 -30.09 10.95
N TRP A 218 -1.58 -28.85 10.47
CA TRP A 218 -1.70 -28.56 9.05
C TRP A 218 -0.36 -28.77 8.34
N ASP A 219 -0.40 -29.34 7.13
CA ASP A 219 0.81 -29.63 6.38
C ASP A 219 1.64 -28.37 6.11
N HIS A 220 1.00 -27.22 5.96
CA HIS A 220 1.69 -25.97 5.66
C HIS A 220 2.03 -25.14 6.92
N TRP A 221 2.05 -25.75 8.12
CA TRP A 221 2.33 -25.07 9.39
C TRP A 221 3.63 -24.25 9.36
N TYR A 222 4.75 -24.82 8.92
CA TYR A 222 6.04 -24.11 8.88
C TYR A 222 6.02 -22.93 7.89
N TYR A 223 5.33 -23.09 6.77
CA TYR A 223 5.15 -22.04 5.79
C TYR A 223 4.26 -20.91 6.33
N HIS A 224 3.18 -21.26 7.04
CA HIS A 224 2.35 -20.29 7.75
C HIS A 224 3.16 -19.53 8.82
N LEU A 225 3.99 -20.22 9.61
CA LEU A 225 4.85 -19.59 10.60
C LEU A 225 5.87 -18.64 9.94
N PHE A 226 6.43 -19.01 8.79
CA PHE A 226 7.30 -18.14 8.01
C PHE A 226 6.59 -16.82 7.62
N ILE A 227 5.32 -16.88 7.18
CA ILE A 227 4.54 -15.67 6.88
C ILE A 227 4.30 -14.84 8.15
N VAL A 228 3.92 -15.48 9.27
CA VAL A 228 3.68 -14.80 10.55
C VAL A 228 4.92 -14.06 11.05
N ILE A 229 6.07 -14.72 11.05
CA ILE A 229 7.34 -14.12 11.49
C ILE A 229 7.71 -12.92 10.60
N ASN A 230 7.58 -13.06 9.28
CA ASN A 230 7.85 -11.94 8.37
C ASN A 230 6.85 -10.80 8.54
N THR A 231 5.58 -11.09 8.85
CA THR A 231 4.56 -10.05 9.11
C THR A 231 4.89 -9.26 10.37
N ILE A 232 5.33 -9.92 11.45
CA ILE A 232 5.81 -9.25 12.67
C ILE A 232 7.07 -8.43 12.37
N LEU A 233 7.97 -8.96 11.55
CA LEU A 233 9.16 -8.24 11.13
C LEU A 233 8.79 -6.99 10.31
N PHE A 234 7.86 -7.07 9.36
CA PHE A 234 7.36 -5.90 8.61
C PHE A 234 6.84 -4.81 9.53
N VAL A 235 6.07 -5.15 10.57
CA VAL A 235 5.58 -4.19 11.56
C VAL A 235 6.72 -3.40 12.20
N PHE A 236 7.82 -4.07 12.55
CA PHE A 236 9.01 -3.39 13.06
C PHE A 236 9.73 -2.60 11.97
N THR A 237 9.93 -3.21 10.79
CA THR A 237 10.62 -2.63 9.64
C THR A 237 10.03 -1.28 9.23
N ILE A 238 8.70 -1.19 9.09
CA ILE A 238 8.05 0.03 8.61
C ILE A 238 8.16 1.20 9.59
N ALA A 239 8.09 0.92 10.90
CA ALA A 239 8.29 1.92 11.94
C ALA A 239 9.77 2.36 12.01
N TYR A 240 10.69 1.40 11.93
CA TYR A 240 12.14 1.66 11.96
C TYR A 240 12.60 2.49 10.75
N LEU A 241 12.14 2.18 9.54
CA LEU A 241 12.57 2.84 8.31
C LEU A 241 12.00 4.25 8.13
N GLY A 242 11.01 4.63 8.95
CA GLY A 242 10.38 5.96 8.89
C GLY A 242 9.41 6.14 7.73
N ILE A 243 8.67 5.09 7.40
CA ILE A 243 7.79 5.05 6.23
C ILE A 243 6.31 4.81 6.56
N HIS A 244 5.98 4.52 7.82
CA HIS A 244 4.61 4.29 8.26
C HIS A 244 4.40 4.73 9.70
N TRP A 245 3.17 5.13 10.00
CA TRP A 245 2.65 5.34 11.34
C TRP A 245 2.21 4.00 11.94
N LEU A 246 2.18 3.88 13.27
CA LEU A 246 1.70 2.69 13.96
C LEU A 246 0.21 2.46 13.74
N VAL A 247 -0.60 3.51 13.52
CA VAL A 247 -2.02 3.39 13.17
C VAL A 247 -2.24 2.64 11.84
N ASP A 248 -1.25 2.64 10.95
CA ASP A 248 -1.31 1.98 9.64
C ASP A 248 -1.40 0.46 9.79
N ILE A 249 -0.89 -0.08 10.90
CA ILE A 249 -0.87 -1.51 11.22
C ILE A 249 -2.30 -2.05 11.47
N PRO A 250 -3.07 -1.57 12.47
CA PRO A 250 -4.42 -2.06 12.69
C PRO A 250 -5.35 -1.75 11.51
N LEU A 251 -5.17 -0.62 10.81
CA LEU A 251 -5.96 -0.30 9.61
C LEU A 251 -5.60 -1.25 8.45
N GLY A 252 -4.32 -1.57 8.27
CA GLY A 252 -3.86 -2.59 7.32
C GLY A 252 -4.43 -3.97 7.65
N MET A 253 -4.40 -4.38 8.92
CA MET A 253 -5.02 -5.64 9.36
C MET A 253 -6.53 -5.66 9.10
N LEU A 254 -7.23 -4.53 9.30
CA LEU A 254 -8.65 -4.41 9.01
C LEU A 254 -8.95 -4.59 7.52
N VAL A 255 -8.21 -3.90 6.64
CA VAL A 255 -8.36 -4.06 5.18
C VAL A 255 -8.02 -5.49 4.75
N GLY A 256 -6.96 -6.07 5.30
CA GLY A 256 -6.60 -7.48 5.10
C GLY A 256 -7.69 -8.45 5.53
N ALA A 257 -8.35 -8.18 6.66
CA ALA A 257 -9.47 -8.97 7.15
C ALA A 257 -10.69 -8.91 6.22
N ILE A 258 -11.05 -7.72 5.75
CA ILE A 258 -12.15 -7.52 4.80
C ILE A 258 -11.86 -8.28 3.51
N GLY A 259 -10.64 -8.13 2.95
CA GLY A 259 -10.22 -8.84 1.74
C GLY A 259 -10.28 -10.35 1.89
N ALA A 260 -9.72 -10.89 2.98
CA ALA A 260 -9.74 -12.31 3.30
C ALA A 260 -11.17 -12.86 3.48
N LEU A 261 -12.05 -12.16 4.20
CA LEU A 261 -13.44 -12.58 4.39
C LEU A 261 -14.23 -12.53 3.09
N PHE A 262 -14.05 -11.47 2.30
CA PHE A 262 -14.69 -11.32 1.00
C PHE A 262 -14.36 -12.52 0.11
N ILE A 263 -13.07 -12.84 -0.08
CA ILE A 263 -12.69 -13.97 -0.92
C ILE A 263 -13.09 -15.31 -0.30
N HIS A 264 -12.97 -15.46 1.02
CA HIS A 264 -13.35 -16.69 1.70
C HIS A 264 -14.82 -17.03 1.47
N HIS A 265 -15.73 -16.05 1.50
CA HIS A 265 -17.16 -16.27 1.26
C HIS A 265 -17.56 -16.28 -0.23
N LEU A 266 -16.77 -15.66 -1.11
CA LEU A 266 -17.06 -15.59 -2.55
C LEU A 266 -16.50 -16.78 -3.35
N GLN A 267 -15.30 -17.24 -3.01
CA GLN A 267 -14.55 -18.26 -3.76
C GLN A 267 -15.35 -19.58 -3.97
N PRO A 268 -16.09 -20.12 -2.98
CA PRO A 268 -16.89 -21.33 -3.18
C PRO A 268 -17.97 -21.20 -4.28
N ARG A 269 -18.47 -19.97 -4.53
CA ARG A 269 -19.41 -19.70 -5.64
C ARG A 269 -18.70 -19.60 -6.98
N MET A 270 -17.53 -18.95 -7.02
CA MET A 270 -16.75 -18.80 -8.26
C MET A 270 -16.31 -20.15 -8.83
N ARG A 271 -16.07 -21.12 -7.94
CA ARG A 271 -15.62 -22.46 -8.33
C ARG A 271 -16.73 -23.41 -8.75
N ASN A 272 -17.99 -23.04 -8.54
CA ASN A 272 -19.14 -23.91 -8.71
C ASN A 272 -19.10 -25.19 -7.85
N ASP A 273 -18.37 -25.19 -6.72
CA ASP A 273 -18.26 -26.36 -5.82
C ASP A 273 -19.64 -26.74 -5.22
N HIS A 274 -20.58 -25.80 -5.25
CA HIS A 274 -21.91 -25.88 -4.65
C HIS A 274 -23.04 -25.60 -5.66
N GLY A 275 -22.81 -25.83 -6.95
CA GLY A 275 -23.76 -25.53 -8.03
C GLY A 275 -23.31 -24.38 -8.94
N LYS A 276 -24.16 -23.94 -9.87
CA LYS A 276 -23.81 -22.84 -10.80
C LYS A 276 -23.58 -21.52 -10.03
N MET A 277 -22.74 -20.63 -10.55
CA MET A 277 -22.41 -19.32 -9.93
C MET A 277 -23.64 -18.51 -9.46
N PHE A 278 -24.73 -18.56 -10.22
CA PHE A 278 -25.99 -17.85 -9.94
C PHE A 278 -27.09 -18.75 -9.36
N GLU A 279 -26.75 -19.94 -8.88
CA GLU A 279 -27.71 -20.86 -8.28
C GLU A 279 -28.30 -20.29 -6.99
N GLY A 280 -29.62 -20.44 -6.84
CA GLY A 280 -30.37 -19.88 -5.71
C GLY A 280 -30.46 -18.35 -5.68
N VAL A 281 -30.03 -17.65 -6.73
CA VAL A 281 -30.25 -16.20 -6.90
C VAL A 281 -31.71 -15.98 -7.30
N THR A 282 -32.47 -15.32 -6.41
CA THR A 282 -33.87 -14.95 -6.65
C THR A 282 -34.01 -13.44 -6.75
N LYS A 283 -35.09 -12.94 -7.38
CA LYS A 283 -35.38 -11.50 -7.44
C LYS A 283 -35.39 -10.85 -6.05
N LYS A 284 -35.96 -11.52 -5.04
CA LYS A 284 -35.97 -11.08 -3.64
C LYS A 284 -34.55 -10.94 -3.08
N LYS A 285 -33.68 -11.94 -3.31
CA LYS A 285 -32.27 -11.89 -2.87
C LYS A 285 -31.51 -10.77 -3.56
N VAL A 286 -31.67 -10.61 -4.88
CA VAL A 286 -31.04 -9.51 -5.63
C VAL A 286 -31.45 -8.16 -5.06
N VAL A 287 -32.76 -7.92 -4.87
CA VAL A 287 -33.25 -6.66 -4.29
C VAL A 287 -32.67 -6.41 -2.89
N ASN A 288 -32.65 -7.43 -2.03
CA ASN A 288 -32.09 -7.30 -0.68
C ASN A 288 -30.58 -7.01 -0.69
N HIS A 289 -29.82 -7.71 -1.55
CA HIS A 289 -28.39 -7.48 -1.72
C HIS A 289 -28.11 -6.07 -2.25
N THR A 290 -28.77 -5.68 -3.35
CA THR A 290 -28.65 -4.33 -3.92
C THR A 290 -29.01 -3.24 -2.91
N PHE A 291 -30.06 -3.43 -2.11
CA PHE A 291 -30.46 -2.44 -1.10
C PHE A 291 -29.42 -2.30 0.01
N TRP A 292 -29.02 -3.40 0.67
CA TRP A 292 -28.13 -3.32 1.83
C TRP A 292 -26.69 -2.99 1.45
N GLU A 293 -26.18 -3.60 0.38
CA GLU A 293 -24.82 -3.32 -0.09
C GLU A 293 -24.75 -1.94 -0.72
N GLY A 294 -25.76 -1.55 -1.51
CA GLY A 294 -25.86 -0.20 -2.06
C GLY A 294 -25.98 0.87 -0.98
N ALA A 295 -26.75 0.63 0.08
CA ALA A 295 -26.83 1.55 1.21
C ALA A 295 -25.47 1.70 1.92
N ALA A 296 -24.77 0.60 2.16
CA ALA A 296 -23.41 0.64 2.74
C ALA A 296 -22.44 1.40 1.84
N THR A 297 -22.45 1.13 0.53
CA THR A 297 -21.64 1.87 -0.46
C THR A 297 -21.94 3.36 -0.44
N LEU A 298 -23.22 3.76 -0.42
CA LEU A 298 -23.61 5.17 -0.38
C LEU A 298 -23.21 5.87 0.92
N ILE A 299 -23.25 5.17 2.06
CA ILE A 299 -22.77 5.71 3.34
C ILE A 299 -21.25 5.94 3.27
N ILE A 300 -20.48 4.96 2.79
CA ILE A 300 -19.01 5.10 2.66
C ILE A 300 -18.67 6.22 1.67
N LEU A 301 -19.36 6.28 0.53
CA LEU A 301 -19.19 7.34 -0.45
C LEU A 301 -19.51 8.71 0.15
N PHE A 302 -20.61 8.82 0.91
CA PHE A 302 -20.96 10.05 1.61
C PHE A 302 -19.87 10.50 2.58
N LEU A 303 -19.28 9.57 3.36
CA LEU A 303 -18.18 9.87 4.26
C LEU A 303 -16.94 10.36 3.50
N VAL A 304 -16.57 9.69 2.40
CA VAL A 304 -15.45 10.09 1.55
C VAL A 304 -15.67 11.48 0.97
N LEU A 305 -16.84 11.75 0.38
CA LEU A 305 -17.16 13.07 -0.18
C LEU A 305 -17.19 14.17 0.90
N SER A 306 -17.64 13.84 2.11
CA SER A 306 -17.61 14.77 3.25
C SER A 306 -16.17 15.06 3.69
N ALA A 307 -15.30 14.05 3.70
CA ALA A 307 -13.89 14.19 4.03
C ALA A 307 -13.14 15.05 2.99
N VAL A 308 -13.40 14.81 1.69
CA VAL A 308 -12.87 15.65 0.60
C VAL A 308 -13.37 17.08 0.72
N SER A 309 -14.68 17.28 0.95
CA SER A 309 -15.23 18.63 1.12
C SER A 309 -14.65 19.35 2.34
N TYR A 310 -14.36 18.62 3.42
CA TYR A 310 -13.67 19.19 4.58
C TYR A 310 -12.25 19.66 4.20
N GLN A 311 -11.47 18.83 3.51
CA GLN A 311 -10.10 19.17 3.10
C GLN A 311 -10.07 20.35 2.12
N GLU A 312 -10.93 20.36 1.11
CA GLU A 312 -11.03 21.44 0.12
C GLU A 312 -11.35 22.79 0.77
N ASN A 313 -12.22 22.82 1.79
CA ASN A 313 -12.57 24.05 2.51
C ASN A 313 -11.46 24.56 3.45
N ASN A 314 -10.46 23.75 3.77
CA ASN A 314 -9.36 24.10 4.69
C ASN A 314 -7.99 24.05 3.98
N ILE A 315 -7.96 24.18 2.65
CA ILE A 315 -6.72 24.10 1.86
C ILE A 315 -5.68 25.14 2.29
N ASP A 316 -6.13 26.32 2.73
CA ASP A 316 -5.25 27.39 3.17
C ASP A 316 -4.58 27.10 4.53
N GLU A 317 -5.14 26.20 5.34
CA GLU A 317 -4.59 25.78 6.63
C GLU A 317 -3.76 24.50 6.53
N ARG A 318 -3.68 23.89 5.33
CA ARG A 318 -3.01 22.62 5.10
C ARG A 318 -1.50 22.74 5.30
N VAL A 319 -0.96 21.83 6.11
CA VAL A 319 0.48 21.52 6.16
C VAL A 319 0.72 20.24 5.35
N SER A 320 1.70 20.29 4.45
CA SER A 320 2.16 19.14 3.66
C SER A 320 3.35 18.45 4.32
N MET A 321 4.30 19.20 4.87
CA MET A 321 5.55 18.67 5.45
C MET A 321 6.05 19.54 6.60
N ARG A 322 6.90 18.98 7.46
CA ARG A 322 7.55 19.70 8.57
C ARG A 322 9.05 19.40 8.57
N LEU A 323 9.88 20.44 8.59
CA LEU A 323 11.35 20.32 8.55
C LEU A 323 11.97 20.95 9.80
N GLY A 324 12.63 20.15 10.64
CA GLY A 324 13.46 20.68 11.73
C GLY A 324 14.73 21.36 11.23
N GLY A 325 15.43 22.06 12.12
CA GLY A 325 16.70 22.70 11.76
C GLY A 325 17.73 21.69 11.25
N GLY A 326 18.26 21.95 10.06
CA GLY A 326 19.21 21.08 9.36
C GLY A 326 18.56 19.98 8.51
N ASP A 327 17.25 19.76 8.64
CA ASP A 327 16.55 18.71 7.90
C ASP A 327 16.44 19.07 6.41
N SER A 328 16.41 18.01 5.60
CA SER A 328 16.14 18.09 4.17
C SER A 328 15.22 16.94 3.75
N THR A 329 14.21 17.26 2.95
CA THR A 329 13.25 16.29 2.40
C THR A 329 12.84 16.72 1.00
N TYR A 330 11.95 15.99 0.34
CA TYR A 330 11.50 16.38 -1.00
C TYR A 330 10.03 16.06 -1.26
N GLU A 331 9.44 16.88 -2.14
CA GLU A 331 8.20 16.57 -2.86
C GLU A 331 8.53 15.95 -4.22
N ILE A 332 7.75 14.96 -4.66
CA ILE A 332 7.90 14.32 -5.97
C ILE A 332 6.92 14.93 -6.96
N LEU A 333 7.40 15.29 -8.14
CA LEU A 333 6.55 15.69 -9.27
C LEU A 333 6.53 14.58 -10.32
N THR A 334 5.32 14.10 -10.64
CA THR A 334 5.10 13.04 -11.62
C THR A 334 5.39 13.49 -13.06
N PRO A 335 5.78 12.56 -13.95
CA PRO A 335 6.12 12.86 -15.33
C PRO A 335 4.93 13.41 -16.11
N LEU A 336 5.19 14.49 -16.85
CA LEU A 336 4.20 15.17 -17.68
C LEU A 336 4.11 14.58 -19.08
N GLY A 337 2.92 14.65 -19.66
CA GLY A 337 2.68 14.49 -21.09
C GLY A 337 3.29 15.63 -21.92
N HIS A 338 3.28 15.48 -23.24
CA HIS A 338 3.77 16.54 -24.12
C HIS A 338 2.78 17.72 -24.15
N GLY A 339 3.23 18.90 -23.72
CA GLY A 339 2.42 20.12 -23.68
C GLY A 339 1.57 20.27 -22.42
N GLU A 340 1.76 19.39 -21.45
CA GLU A 340 1.27 19.54 -20.08
C GLU A 340 2.29 20.32 -19.25
N GLU A 341 1.82 21.03 -18.25
CA GLU A 341 2.64 21.75 -17.27
C GLU A 341 2.10 21.48 -15.87
N VAL A 342 2.97 21.51 -14.87
CA VAL A 342 2.58 21.52 -13.45
C VAL A 342 3.04 22.82 -12.83
N THR A 343 2.15 23.48 -12.10
CA THR A 343 2.50 24.63 -11.26
C THR A 343 2.56 24.20 -9.81
N THR A 344 3.77 24.19 -9.24
CA THR A 344 4.02 23.90 -7.83
C THR A 344 4.05 25.20 -7.03
N SER A 345 3.13 25.34 -6.08
CA SER A 345 3.08 26.46 -5.14
C SER A 345 3.71 26.05 -3.82
N ILE A 346 4.87 26.63 -3.48
CA ILE A 346 5.62 26.34 -2.25
C ILE A 346 5.40 27.50 -1.28
N SER A 347 4.67 27.25 -0.19
CA SER A 347 4.40 28.25 0.85
C SER A 347 5.18 27.92 2.12
N ASN A 348 5.96 28.89 2.59
CA ASN A 348 6.61 28.85 3.89
C ASN A 348 5.67 29.43 4.94
N LEU A 349 5.19 28.60 5.87
CA LEU A 349 4.22 28.99 6.90
C LEU A 349 4.88 29.52 8.17
N ASP A 350 6.22 29.47 8.27
CA ASP A 350 6.95 29.99 9.42
C ASP A 350 6.99 31.52 9.43
N GLU A 351 7.10 32.11 10.63
CA GLU A 351 7.14 33.56 10.83
C GLU A 351 8.54 34.17 10.73
N THR A 352 9.60 33.36 10.85
CA THR A 352 10.97 33.84 11.09
C THR A 352 12.03 33.21 10.17
N LEU A 353 11.89 31.93 9.87
CA LEU A 353 12.87 31.12 9.16
C LEU A 353 12.65 31.18 7.65
N THR A 354 13.76 31.20 6.92
CA THR A 354 13.72 31.16 5.44
C THR A 354 13.91 29.73 4.97
N LEU A 355 12.96 29.25 4.19
CA LEU A 355 13.06 27.97 3.50
C LEU A 355 13.99 28.09 2.30
N GLN A 356 14.83 27.07 2.08
CA GLN A 356 15.58 26.90 0.85
C GLN A 356 15.06 25.71 0.04
N PHE A 357 15.15 25.77 -1.28
CA PHE A 357 14.80 24.64 -2.12
C PHE A 357 15.57 24.60 -3.44
N VAL A 358 15.58 23.42 -4.07
CA VAL A 358 16.10 23.18 -5.42
C VAL A 358 15.17 22.21 -6.14
N ILE A 359 15.15 22.27 -7.47
CA ILE A 359 14.40 21.32 -8.30
C ILE A 359 15.40 20.57 -9.18
N LEU A 360 15.38 19.23 -9.08
CA LEU A 360 16.29 18.34 -9.80
C LEU A 360 15.51 17.20 -10.43
N TRP A 361 16.06 16.59 -11.48
CA TRP A 361 15.58 15.29 -11.92
C TRP A 361 15.94 14.23 -10.88
N VAL A 362 15.08 13.22 -10.73
CA VAL A 362 15.30 12.13 -9.75
C VAL A 362 16.65 11.44 -9.95
N GLU A 363 17.07 11.22 -11.19
CA GLU A 363 18.37 10.56 -11.48
C GLU A 363 19.57 11.42 -11.06
N ASP A 364 19.42 12.74 -11.12
CA ASP A 364 20.49 13.69 -10.79
C ASP A 364 20.57 13.97 -9.29
N SER A 365 19.61 13.55 -8.47
CA SER A 365 19.66 13.75 -7.01
C SER A 365 20.49 12.69 -6.27
N VAL A 366 20.74 11.54 -6.89
CA VAL A 366 21.31 10.33 -6.27
C VAL A 366 22.65 10.58 -5.57
N TYR A 367 23.48 11.46 -6.10
CA TYR A 367 24.80 11.75 -5.51
C TYR A 367 24.72 12.37 -4.10
N ALA A 368 23.58 12.98 -3.75
CA ALA A 368 23.35 13.62 -2.47
C ALA A 368 22.59 12.74 -1.48
N MET A 369 22.17 11.53 -1.86
CA MET A 369 21.31 10.66 -1.06
C MET A 369 22.13 9.53 -0.42
N ASP A 370 22.32 9.57 0.89
CA ASP A 370 23.07 8.54 1.59
C ASP A 370 22.58 8.32 3.03
N ASN A 371 22.52 7.05 3.44
CA ASN A 371 22.20 6.63 4.81
C ASN A 371 20.96 7.31 5.42
N GLY A 372 19.91 7.54 4.62
CA GLY A 372 18.65 8.11 5.09
C GLY A 372 18.62 9.64 5.17
N VAL A 373 19.64 10.33 4.66
CA VAL A 373 19.79 11.78 4.72
C VAL A 373 20.12 12.35 3.33
N ILE A 374 19.65 13.57 3.07
CA ILE A 374 20.05 14.35 1.90
C ILE A 374 21.21 15.26 2.30
N ASN A 375 22.35 15.14 1.63
CA ASN A 375 23.51 15.99 1.85
C ASN A 375 23.32 17.35 1.16
N TRP A 376 22.69 18.28 1.87
CA TRP A 376 22.40 19.62 1.36
C TRP A 376 23.67 20.39 0.92
N GLN A 377 24.79 20.22 1.62
CA GLN A 377 26.05 20.91 1.26
C GLN A 377 26.58 20.49 -0.11
N GLU A 378 26.37 19.23 -0.51
CA GLU A 378 26.73 18.76 -1.85
C GLU A 378 25.73 19.26 -2.91
N ILE A 379 24.47 19.49 -2.55
CA ILE A 379 23.49 20.13 -3.43
C ILE A 379 23.87 21.60 -3.66
N GLU A 380 24.11 22.36 -2.60
CA GLU A 380 24.42 23.80 -2.65
C GLU A 380 25.67 24.11 -3.50
N LYS A 381 26.67 23.22 -3.51
CA LYS A 381 27.87 23.37 -4.33
C LYS A 381 27.61 23.21 -5.84
N ASN A 382 26.64 22.38 -6.21
CA ASN A 382 26.45 21.92 -7.58
C ASN A 382 25.20 22.52 -8.25
N GLN A 383 24.27 23.08 -7.48
CA GLN A 383 22.95 23.49 -7.95
C GLN A 383 22.61 24.93 -7.59
N THR A 384 21.64 25.51 -8.29
CA THR A 384 21.11 26.84 -7.95
C THR A 384 20.07 26.71 -6.85
N ILE A 385 20.30 27.38 -5.73
CA ILE A 385 19.40 27.37 -4.57
C ILE A 385 18.42 28.54 -4.65
N TYR A 386 17.15 28.23 -4.46
CA TYR A 386 16.07 29.22 -4.32
C TYR A 386 15.68 29.36 -2.86
N SER A 387 14.98 30.44 -2.53
CA SER A 387 14.54 30.70 -1.17
C SER A 387 13.11 31.21 -1.13
N VAL A 388 12.38 30.83 -0.09
CA VAL A 388 11.02 31.29 0.20
C VAL A 388 11.07 31.98 1.56
N ALA A 389 10.83 33.28 1.55
CA ALA A 389 10.84 34.10 2.77
C ALA A 389 9.72 33.65 3.73
N PRO A 390 9.82 33.99 5.03
CA PRO A 390 8.76 33.72 5.99
C PRO A 390 7.40 34.26 5.52
N GLN A 391 6.32 33.52 5.77
CA GLN A 391 4.94 33.87 5.36
C GLN A 391 4.80 34.25 3.88
N SER A 392 5.58 33.61 3.01
CA SER A 392 5.54 33.88 1.57
C SER A 392 5.38 32.60 0.76
N THR A 393 4.90 32.78 -0.47
CA THR A 393 4.69 31.70 -1.44
C THR A 393 5.48 32.00 -2.71
N THR A 394 6.15 30.99 -3.23
CA THR A 394 6.78 31.01 -4.55
C THR A 394 6.13 29.96 -5.43
N ASN A 395 5.83 30.33 -6.66
CA ASN A 395 5.28 29.42 -7.66
C ASN A 395 6.36 29.05 -8.66
N VAL A 396 6.46 27.76 -8.99
CA VAL A 396 7.35 27.25 -10.02
C VAL A 396 6.55 26.43 -11.01
N THR A 397 6.72 26.73 -12.30
CA THR A 397 6.08 25.97 -13.39
C THR A 397 7.12 25.09 -14.05
N ILE A 398 6.78 23.82 -14.25
CA ILE A 398 7.61 22.82 -14.93
C ILE A 398 6.82 22.27 -16.11
N ASP A 399 7.46 22.21 -17.28
CA ASP A 399 6.90 21.73 -18.55
C ASP A 399 7.77 20.62 -19.21
N ASP A 400 8.78 20.13 -18.49
CA ASP A 400 9.67 19.06 -18.92
C ASP A 400 8.89 17.73 -19.09
N PRO A 401 8.71 17.22 -20.33
CA PRO A 401 7.90 16.03 -20.54
C PRO A 401 8.65 14.76 -20.14
N LYS A 402 7.93 13.80 -19.55
CA LYS A 402 8.37 12.42 -19.26
C LYS A 402 9.52 12.28 -18.25
N LEU A 403 9.78 13.29 -17.43
CA LEU A 403 10.80 13.24 -16.39
C LEU A 403 10.15 13.34 -15.02
N TRP A 404 10.73 12.63 -14.05
CA TRP A 404 10.37 12.77 -12.65
C TRP A 404 11.28 13.83 -12.02
N HIS A 405 10.69 14.74 -11.25
CA HIS A 405 11.43 15.80 -10.56
C HIS A 405 11.28 15.65 -9.05
N LEU A 406 12.31 16.08 -8.32
CA LEU A 406 12.28 16.28 -6.88
C LEU A 406 12.36 17.78 -6.59
N VAL A 407 11.43 18.29 -5.81
CA VAL A 407 11.55 19.59 -5.15
C VAL A 407 12.17 19.33 -3.78
N ILE A 408 13.50 19.41 -3.71
CA ILE A 408 14.24 19.18 -2.46
C ILE A 408 14.21 20.46 -1.63
N LEU A 409 13.75 20.34 -0.40
CA LEU A 409 13.48 21.42 0.55
C LEU A 409 14.45 21.30 1.72
N HIS A 410 14.91 22.45 2.23
CA HIS A 410 15.88 22.48 3.32
C HIS A 410 15.63 23.63 4.29
N ASN A 411 15.80 23.32 5.57
CA ASN A 411 15.80 24.28 6.65
C ASN A 411 17.24 24.49 7.17
N ASN A 412 17.78 25.69 6.96
CA ASN A 412 19.15 26.03 7.34
C ASN A 412 19.30 26.44 8.82
N ALA A 413 18.23 26.35 9.62
CA ALA A 413 18.32 26.55 11.07
C ALA A 413 19.21 25.48 11.72
N THR A 414 19.80 25.79 12.87
CA THR A 414 20.74 24.87 13.54
C THR A 414 20.09 24.02 14.62
N GLU A 415 19.04 24.54 15.27
CA GLU A 415 18.34 23.81 16.33
C GLU A 415 17.23 22.97 15.73
N LEU A 416 17.12 21.70 16.14
CA LEU A 416 16.12 20.79 15.58
C LEU A 416 14.69 21.31 15.82
N ASP A 417 14.47 22.00 16.95
CA ASP A 417 13.17 22.56 17.35
C ASP A 417 12.76 23.79 16.52
N ASP A 418 13.66 24.34 15.71
CA ASP A 418 13.36 25.42 14.75
C ASP A 418 12.65 24.83 13.52
N VAL A 419 11.40 24.40 13.69
CA VAL A 419 10.64 23.66 12.66
C VAL A 419 9.95 24.60 11.69
N ILE A 420 10.16 24.39 10.39
CA ILE A 420 9.39 25.05 9.31
C ILE A 420 8.25 24.13 8.89
N GLU A 421 7.02 24.64 8.97
CA GLU A 421 5.86 24.01 8.36
C GLU A 421 5.65 24.51 6.93
N LEU A 422 5.40 23.58 6.01
CA LEU A 422 5.32 23.86 4.59
C LEU A 422 3.98 23.47 4.03
N ARG A 423 3.46 24.28 3.11
CA ARG A 423 2.34 23.89 2.25
C ARG A 423 2.81 23.85 0.81
N ILE A 424 2.69 22.66 0.21
CA ILE A 424 3.04 22.40 -1.18
C ILE A 424 1.77 21.97 -1.91
N ILE A 425 1.46 22.67 -3.01
CA ILE A 425 0.30 22.39 -3.86
C ILE A 425 0.79 22.25 -5.29
N ASN A 426 0.61 21.07 -5.86
CA ASN A 426 0.94 20.75 -7.24
C ASN A 426 -0.33 20.82 -8.09
N ASP A 427 -0.42 21.80 -8.99
CA ASP A 427 -1.55 21.97 -9.90
C ASP A 427 -1.21 21.45 -11.30
N TYR A 428 -1.81 20.32 -11.64
CA TYR A 428 -1.70 19.64 -12.93
C TYR A 428 -2.82 20.05 -13.92
N GLY A 429 -3.78 20.88 -13.51
CA GLY A 429 -4.82 21.44 -14.38
C GLY A 429 -6.03 20.53 -14.69
N ASP A 430 -6.01 19.25 -14.30
CA ASP A 430 -7.08 18.28 -14.61
C ASP A 430 -7.95 17.90 -13.39
N ASP A 431 -9.27 18.04 -13.51
CA ASP A 431 -10.23 17.58 -12.48
C ASP A 431 -10.61 16.11 -12.69
N GLU A 432 -9.83 15.22 -12.08
CA GLU A 432 -9.98 13.77 -12.22
C GLU A 432 -10.78 13.10 -11.08
N MET A 433 -11.43 13.90 -10.24
CA MET A 433 -12.16 13.44 -9.06
C MET A 433 -13.22 12.38 -9.37
N TRP A 434 -13.96 12.53 -10.47
CA TRP A 434 -15.01 11.57 -10.82
C TRP A 434 -14.43 10.19 -11.20
N LYS A 435 -13.24 10.13 -11.82
CA LYS A 435 -12.54 8.89 -12.14
C LYS A 435 -12.11 8.20 -10.84
N ALA A 436 -11.54 8.96 -9.90
CA ALA A 436 -11.15 8.48 -8.58
C ALA A 436 -12.34 7.90 -7.79
N ILE A 437 -13.49 8.57 -7.82
CA ILE A 437 -14.73 8.08 -7.19
C ILE A 437 -15.18 6.76 -7.86
N ALA A 438 -15.24 6.73 -9.19
CA ALA A 438 -15.68 5.55 -9.94
C ALA A 438 -14.77 4.33 -9.69
N LEU A 439 -13.45 4.55 -9.66
CA LEU A 439 -12.46 3.52 -9.37
C LEU A 439 -12.60 2.96 -7.94
N SER A 440 -13.11 3.77 -7.01
CA SER A 440 -13.27 3.42 -5.60
C SER A 440 -14.57 2.68 -5.28
N LEU A 441 -15.61 2.80 -6.11
CA LEU A 441 -16.91 2.16 -5.86
C LEU A 441 -16.85 0.64 -5.63
N PRO A 442 -16.04 -0.15 -6.38
CA PRO A 442 -15.90 -1.58 -6.12
C PRO A 442 -15.41 -1.89 -4.71
N SER A 443 -14.46 -1.11 -4.18
CA SER A 443 -13.95 -1.27 -2.80
C SER A 443 -15.06 -1.05 -1.77
N MET A 444 -15.82 0.03 -1.93
CA MET A 444 -16.93 0.37 -1.02
C MET A 444 -18.01 -0.71 -1.04
N TRP A 445 -18.33 -1.24 -2.23
CA TRP A 445 -19.26 -2.36 -2.38
C TRP A 445 -18.75 -3.64 -1.73
N MET A 446 -17.47 -4.00 -1.93
CA MET A 446 -16.87 -5.17 -1.28
C MET A 446 -16.95 -5.10 0.24
N THR A 447 -16.68 -3.93 0.81
CA THR A 447 -16.83 -3.68 2.24
C THR A 447 -18.29 -3.87 2.68
N GLY A 448 -19.24 -3.30 1.95
CA GLY A 448 -20.67 -3.49 2.17
C GLY A 448 -21.11 -4.96 2.08
N PHE A 449 -20.58 -5.72 1.12
CA PHE A 449 -20.82 -7.15 0.95
C PHE A 449 -20.38 -7.93 2.18
N VAL A 450 -19.16 -7.70 2.69
CA VAL A 450 -18.64 -8.41 3.87
C VAL A 450 -19.52 -8.12 5.09
N ILE A 451 -19.84 -6.85 5.35
CA ILE A 451 -20.69 -6.46 6.48
C ILE A 451 -22.07 -7.13 6.38
N HIS A 452 -22.69 -7.08 5.20
CA HIS A 452 -23.99 -7.69 4.96
C HIS A 452 -23.95 -9.22 5.10
N ARG A 453 -22.89 -9.86 4.60
CA ARG A 453 -22.67 -11.31 4.70
C ARG A 453 -22.53 -11.77 6.13
N LEU A 454 -21.73 -11.06 6.95
CA LEU A 454 -21.56 -11.36 8.37
C LEU A 454 -22.86 -11.20 9.15
N LYS A 455 -23.65 -10.14 8.86
CA LYS A 455 -24.97 -9.93 9.45
C LYS A 455 -25.90 -11.11 9.15
N ARG A 456 -25.94 -11.57 7.90
CA ARG A 456 -26.77 -12.71 7.48
C ARG A 456 -26.34 -14.03 8.12
N LEU A 457 -25.04 -14.30 8.21
CA LEU A 457 -24.51 -15.46 8.92
C LEU A 457 -24.98 -15.48 10.38
N LYS A 458 -24.84 -14.33 11.08
CA LYS A 458 -25.31 -14.18 12.46
C LYS A 458 -26.82 -14.41 12.60
N GLN A 459 -27.62 -13.87 11.68
CA GLN A 459 -29.08 -14.06 11.67
C GLN A 459 -29.49 -15.52 11.45
N ALA A 460 -28.72 -16.25 10.63
CA ALA A 460 -28.93 -17.68 10.38
C ALA A 460 -28.33 -18.59 11.45
N GLY A 461 -27.80 -18.05 12.57
CA GLY A 461 -27.16 -18.83 13.62
C GLY A 461 -25.86 -19.53 13.19
N ARG A 462 -25.23 -19.06 12.10
CA ARG A 462 -24.02 -19.62 11.51
C ARG A 462 -22.77 -18.88 11.98
N SER A 463 -21.65 -19.60 12.02
CA SER A 463 -20.35 -19.00 12.33
C SER A 463 -19.88 -18.09 11.19
N PHE A 464 -19.13 -17.04 11.50
CA PHE A 464 -18.58 -16.14 10.48
C PHE A 464 -17.56 -16.83 9.54
N ILE A 465 -17.01 -17.97 9.96
CA ILE A 465 -16.10 -18.81 9.17
C ILE A 465 -16.84 -19.67 8.13
N ASP A 466 -18.17 -19.67 8.13
CA ASP A 466 -18.95 -20.50 7.22
C ASP A 466 -18.92 -19.90 5.80
N SER A 467 -18.16 -20.55 4.91
CA SER A 467 -18.05 -20.15 3.51
C SER A 467 -19.20 -20.66 2.63
N THR A 468 -20.10 -21.50 3.16
CA THR A 468 -21.14 -22.13 2.36
C THR A 468 -22.06 -21.08 1.71
N PRO A 469 -22.34 -21.20 0.41
CA PRO A 469 -23.28 -20.31 -0.26
C PRO A 469 -24.66 -20.32 0.39
N SER A 470 -25.28 -19.14 0.48
CA SER A 470 -26.53 -18.95 1.21
C SER A 470 -27.77 -19.63 0.61
N HIS A 471 -27.66 -20.28 -0.55
CA HIS A 471 -28.75 -21.12 -1.07
C HIS A 471 -28.76 -22.51 -0.43
N LEU A 472 -27.69 -22.89 0.27
CA LEU A 472 -27.58 -24.14 1.02
C LEU A 472 -27.94 -23.99 2.50
N TRP A 473 -28.33 -22.78 2.92
CA TRP A 473 -28.76 -22.55 4.28
C TRP A 473 -30.20 -23.04 4.46
N GLU A 474 -30.47 -23.75 5.55
CA GLU A 474 -31.83 -24.11 5.94
C GLU A 474 -32.62 -22.81 6.24
N GLU A 475 -33.54 -22.48 5.33
CA GLU A 475 -34.48 -21.35 5.30
C GLU A 475 -33.93 -19.91 5.41
N GLU A 476 -34.17 -19.11 4.35
CA GLU A 476 -34.03 -17.64 4.30
C GLU A 476 -35.37 -16.94 4.00
#